data_AF-A0A956EXF0-F1
#
_entry.id   AF-A0A956EXF0-F1
#
_cell.length_a   1.000
_cell.length_b   1.000
_cell.length_c   1.000
_cell.angle_alpha   90.00
_cell.angle_beta   90.00
_cell.angle_gamma   90.00
#
_symmetry.space_group_name_H-M   'P 1'
#
loop_
_entity.id
_entity.type
_entity.pdbx_description
1 polymer ?
#
loop_
_entity_poly.entity_id
_entity_poly.type
_entity_poly.pdbx_seq_one_letter_code
_entity_poly.pdbx_strand_id
1 'polypeptide(L)'
;KTLDADFQEKLLKVVRKRRVAYLTVGHGEINDQPLAGDAAQDRSASILKRQLEAQNYLVKTLGLAQGLGSEIPEDATLVMVLGPTEPFAPEELKTLKGYAARGGKLFIALDPDAVSTTPTLAADSDVAVAPSAKPAPGTKPAPGTKPAPSAKPAPSAKPAPSTKPAPSTKPAPSAKPAPSAGPSEATEVATPTEPSEALGQLNALAEVVGLDLEPGILVNDAPAKHLRLRFNASDNGLLPTNKFSSHASVSTLSRNSARAAIVVNGAGSLVKSPQGTTQVDFAIRSLSGTFADLNRNYQFDPGELRKVYNFAAAVSSSASKAPTKPEPKADPKGKPLKDELLPSEMRAFVI
;
A
#
# COMPACT_ATOMS: atom_id res chain seq x y z
N LYS A 1 -34.02 -13.08 -7.40
CA LYS A 1 -33.54 -13.07 -5.98
C LYS A 1 -32.82 -11.77 -5.60
N THR A 2 -32.71 -10.75 -6.47
CA THR A 2 -32.02 -9.47 -6.18
C THR A 2 -32.95 -8.32 -5.74
N LEU A 3 -34.26 -8.43 -5.97
CA LEU A 3 -35.25 -7.39 -5.67
C LEU A 3 -35.22 -6.88 -4.22
N ASP A 4 -35.01 -7.76 -3.25
CA ASP A 4 -34.95 -7.38 -1.83
C ASP A 4 -33.68 -6.58 -1.49
N ALA A 5 -32.52 -6.98 -2.04
CA ALA A 5 -31.27 -6.25 -1.87
C ALA A 5 -31.33 -4.86 -2.52
N ASP A 6 -31.86 -4.78 -3.75
CA ASP A 6 -32.02 -3.51 -4.47
C ASP A 6 -33.01 -2.57 -3.77
N PHE A 7 -34.07 -3.11 -3.19
CA PHE A 7 -35.05 -2.35 -2.41
C PHE A 7 -34.43 -1.81 -1.12
N GLN A 8 -33.69 -2.64 -0.38
CA GLN A 8 -33.00 -2.23 0.85
C GLN A 8 -31.95 -1.13 0.58
N GLU A 9 -31.19 -1.25 -0.50
CA GLU A 9 -30.22 -0.23 -0.91
C GLU A 9 -30.90 1.12 -1.20
N LYS A 10 -31.99 1.09 -2.00
CA LYS A 10 -32.74 2.30 -2.33
C LYS A 10 -33.42 2.92 -1.10
N LEU A 11 -33.97 2.09 -0.21
CA LEU A 11 -34.56 2.54 1.04
C LEU A 11 -33.51 3.21 1.94
N LEU A 12 -32.31 2.63 2.07
CA LEU A 12 -31.19 3.20 2.81
C LEU A 12 -30.77 4.58 2.28
N LYS A 13 -30.77 4.75 0.95
CA LYS A 13 -30.46 6.05 0.30
C LYS A 13 -31.50 7.13 0.58
N VAL A 14 -32.77 6.75 0.78
CA VAL A 14 -33.84 7.70 1.13
C VAL A 14 -33.82 8.06 2.61
N VAL A 15 -33.56 7.08 3.49
CA VAL A 15 -33.61 7.28 4.94
C VAL A 15 -32.38 8.04 5.47
N ARG A 16 -31.19 7.84 4.87
CA ARG A 16 -29.95 8.48 5.34
C ARG A 16 -29.69 9.81 4.63
N LYS A 17 -29.26 10.83 5.38
CA LYS A 17 -28.74 12.07 4.79
C LYS A 17 -27.53 11.75 3.90
N ARG A 18 -27.56 12.24 2.65
CA ARG A 18 -26.46 12.08 1.70
C ARG A 18 -25.18 12.69 2.27
N ARG A 19 -24.08 11.93 2.22
CA ARG A 19 -22.76 12.33 2.72
C ARG A 19 -21.80 12.54 1.56
N VAL A 20 -20.70 13.27 1.76
CA VAL A 20 -19.69 13.51 0.72
C VAL A 20 -18.36 12.93 1.17
N ALA A 21 -17.80 12.06 0.33
CA ALA A 21 -16.45 11.51 0.49
C ALA A 21 -15.56 12.11 -0.59
N TYR A 22 -14.43 12.68 -0.20
CA TYR A 22 -13.44 13.24 -1.10
C TYR A 22 -12.25 12.29 -1.23
N LEU A 23 -11.91 11.90 -2.46
CA LEU A 23 -10.69 11.13 -2.79
C LEU A 23 -9.63 12.11 -3.26
N THR A 24 -8.43 12.08 -2.68
CA THR A 24 -7.33 12.91 -3.20
C THR A 24 -6.92 12.47 -4.60
N VAL A 25 -6.48 13.45 -5.39
CA VAL A 25 -5.98 13.23 -6.75
C VAL A 25 -4.79 14.14 -7.02
N GLY A 26 -3.82 13.61 -7.75
CA GLY A 26 -2.65 14.36 -8.21
C GLY A 26 -1.33 13.78 -7.74
N HIS A 27 -1.35 12.73 -6.92
CA HIS A 27 -0.17 12.16 -6.26
C HIS A 27 -0.03 10.64 -6.54
N GLY A 28 -0.55 10.17 -7.68
CA GLY A 28 -0.56 8.77 -8.10
C GLY A 28 -1.43 7.84 -7.23
N GLU A 29 -2.45 8.40 -6.59
CA GLU A 29 -3.35 7.63 -5.73
C GLU A 29 -4.21 6.64 -6.51
N ILE A 30 -4.66 5.60 -5.80
CA ILE A 30 -5.68 4.66 -6.27
C ILE A 30 -6.98 5.45 -6.47
N ASN A 31 -7.30 5.79 -7.71
CA ASN A 31 -8.49 6.51 -8.09
C ASN A 31 -9.14 5.91 -9.35
N ASP A 32 -10.27 6.47 -9.77
CA ASP A 32 -11.02 6.01 -10.95
C ASP A 32 -10.51 6.66 -12.26
N GLN A 33 -9.43 7.45 -12.22
CA GLN A 33 -8.87 8.02 -13.45
C GLN A 33 -8.09 6.92 -14.18
N PRO A 34 -8.38 6.66 -15.46
CA PRO A 34 -7.62 5.70 -16.23
C PRO A 34 -6.19 6.25 -16.42
N LEU A 35 -5.24 5.73 -15.66
CA LEU A 35 -3.85 5.74 -16.12
C LEU A 35 -3.83 4.94 -17.43
N ALA A 36 -3.19 5.47 -18.46
CA ALA A 36 -3.08 4.74 -19.73
C ALA A 36 -2.12 3.55 -19.56
N GLY A 37 -2.61 2.32 -19.77
CA GLY A 37 -1.78 1.09 -19.83
C GLY A 37 -2.24 -0.04 -18.91
N ASP A 38 -1.68 -1.24 -19.13
CA ASP A 38 -2.08 -2.49 -18.44
C ASP A 38 -1.80 -2.49 -16.91
N ALA A 39 -0.92 -1.61 -16.43
CA ALA A 39 -0.66 -1.42 -14.98
C ALA A 39 -1.77 -0.65 -14.25
N ALA A 40 -2.71 -0.04 -14.98
CA ALA A 40 -3.79 0.76 -14.41
C ALA A 40 -4.95 -0.09 -13.84
N GLN A 41 -5.03 -1.36 -14.22
CA GLN A 41 -6.13 -2.23 -13.78
C GLN A 41 -6.02 -2.62 -12.29
N ASP A 42 -4.80 -2.60 -11.74
CA ASP A 42 -4.51 -2.98 -10.35
C ASP A 42 -4.68 -1.83 -9.33
N ARG A 43 -4.78 -0.57 -9.76
CA ARG A 43 -4.97 0.62 -8.88
C ARG A 43 -6.30 1.33 -9.12
N SER A 44 -7.41 0.57 -9.22
CA SER A 44 -8.77 1.12 -9.37
C SER A 44 -9.51 1.27 -8.03
N ALA A 45 -10.13 2.44 -7.80
CA ALA A 45 -11.01 2.69 -6.66
C ALA A 45 -12.47 2.23 -6.88
N SER A 46 -12.78 1.56 -8.00
CA SER A 46 -14.16 1.28 -8.42
C SER A 46 -14.97 0.42 -7.43
N ILE A 47 -14.33 -0.55 -6.78
CA ILE A 47 -14.96 -1.38 -5.74
C ILE A 47 -15.29 -0.52 -4.50
N LEU A 48 -14.32 0.29 -4.07
CA LEU A 48 -14.49 1.18 -2.92
C LEU A 48 -15.59 2.20 -3.17
N LYS A 49 -15.59 2.84 -4.35
CA LYS A 49 -16.60 3.81 -4.75
C LYS A 49 -18.00 3.19 -4.76
N ARG A 50 -18.16 2.01 -5.35
CA ARG A 50 -19.43 1.27 -5.33
C ARG A 50 -19.91 1.01 -3.89
N GLN A 51 -19.00 0.63 -3.00
CA GLN A 51 -19.32 0.39 -1.60
C GLN A 51 -19.73 1.67 -0.85
N LEU A 52 -19.09 2.81 -1.15
CA LEU A 52 -19.45 4.11 -0.61
C LEU A 52 -20.80 4.61 -1.15
N GLU A 53 -21.06 4.46 -2.44
CA GLU A 53 -22.33 4.84 -3.08
C GLU A 53 -23.50 3.99 -2.56
N ALA A 54 -23.29 2.69 -2.32
CA ALA A 54 -24.27 1.83 -1.67
C ALA A 54 -24.62 2.30 -0.24
N GLN A 55 -23.70 3.01 0.42
CA GLN A 55 -23.91 3.64 1.72
C GLN A 55 -24.44 5.08 1.64
N ASN A 56 -24.85 5.55 0.46
CA ASN A 56 -25.35 6.90 0.19
C ASN A 56 -24.31 8.02 0.31
N TYR A 57 -23.03 7.71 0.02
CA TYR A 57 -22.00 8.73 -0.19
C TYR A 57 -21.98 9.23 -1.63
N LEU A 58 -21.73 10.52 -1.79
CA LEU A 58 -21.33 11.17 -3.03
C LEU A 58 -19.81 11.22 -3.03
N VAL A 59 -19.17 10.50 -3.94
CA VAL A 59 -17.71 10.49 -4.08
C VAL A 59 -17.28 11.62 -5.02
N LYS A 60 -16.44 12.53 -4.53
CA LYS A 60 -15.82 13.62 -5.30
C LYS A 60 -14.31 13.49 -5.28
N THR A 61 -13.64 14.10 -6.24
CA THR A 61 -12.18 14.23 -6.25
C THR A 61 -11.76 15.51 -5.52
N LEU A 62 -10.60 15.46 -4.85
CA LEU A 62 -9.99 16.56 -4.12
C LEU A 62 -8.55 16.73 -4.59
N GLY A 63 -8.35 17.57 -5.60
CA GLY A 63 -7.02 18.02 -6.01
C GLY A 63 -6.78 19.47 -5.59
N LEU A 64 -5.68 20.05 -6.06
CA LEU A 64 -5.31 21.44 -5.82
C LEU A 64 -6.45 22.43 -6.15
N ALA A 65 -7.08 22.28 -7.30
CA ALA A 65 -8.16 23.16 -7.76
C ALA A 65 -9.46 23.01 -6.94
N GLN A 66 -9.62 21.91 -6.22
CA GLN A 66 -10.83 21.58 -5.45
C GLN A 66 -10.68 21.89 -3.96
N GLY A 67 -9.57 22.51 -3.54
CA GLY A 67 -9.36 22.98 -2.18
C GLY A 67 -8.26 22.26 -1.39
N LEU A 68 -7.57 21.28 -1.97
CA LEU A 68 -6.49 20.59 -1.27
C LEU A 68 -5.33 21.55 -0.87
N GLY A 69 -5.04 22.54 -1.71
CA GLY A 69 -4.01 23.56 -1.44
C GLY A 69 -4.47 24.73 -0.57
N SER A 70 -5.74 24.80 -0.17
CA SER A 70 -6.27 25.96 0.56
C SER A 70 -7.15 25.55 1.75
N GLU A 71 -8.34 25.05 1.46
CA GLU A 71 -9.27 24.57 2.47
C GLU A 71 -10.16 23.45 1.91
N ILE A 72 -10.22 22.34 2.64
CA ILE A 72 -11.13 21.25 2.32
C ILE A 72 -12.57 21.75 2.49
N PRO A 73 -13.44 21.55 1.49
CA PRO A 73 -14.84 21.96 1.54
C PRO A 73 -15.56 21.52 2.83
N GLU A 74 -16.40 22.40 3.38
CA GLU A 74 -17.14 22.13 4.63
C GLU A 74 -18.15 20.96 4.50
N ASP A 75 -18.57 20.62 3.27
CA ASP A 75 -19.44 19.47 3.02
C ASP A 75 -18.71 18.11 3.14
N ALA A 76 -17.38 18.12 3.28
CA ALA A 76 -16.55 16.92 3.39
C ALA A 76 -16.80 16.16 4.70
N THR A 77 -17.52 15.04 4.59
CA THR A 77 -17.76 14.13 5.73
C THR A 77 -16.64 13.12 5.93
N LEU A 78 -15.84 12.89 4.89
CA LEU A 78 -14.70 11.97 4.85
C LEU A 78 -13.74 12.45 3.77
N VAL A 79 -12.44 12.45 4.09
CA VAL A 79 -11.35 12.63 3.12
C VAL A 79 -10.53 11.34 3.09
N MET A 80 -10.23 10.84 1.90
CA MET A 80 -9.50 9.60 1.70
C MET A 80 -8.24 9.86 0.87
N VAL A 81 -7.10 9.39 1.38
CA VAL A 81 -5.81 9.38 0.70
C VAL A 81 -5.48 7.91 0.47
N LEU A 82 -5.36 7.48 -0.80
CA LEU A 82 -5.28 6.06 -1.14
C LEU A 82 -4.00 5.71 -1.87
N GLY A 83 -3.00 5.21 -1.15
CA GLY A 83 -1.73 4.73 -1.69
C GLY A 83 -1.02 5.75 -2.58
N PRO A 84 -0.72 6.97 -2.08
CA PRO A 84 -0.01 7.98 -2.86
C PRO A 84 1.39 7.49 -3.20
N THR A 85 1.80 7.71 -4.46
CA THR A 85 3.14 7.38 -4.96
C THR A 85 4.06 8.60 -5.01
N GLU A 86 3.48 9.81 -4.98
CA GLU A 86 4.18 11.09 -5.00
C GLU A 86 3.96 11.89 -3.70
N PRO A 87 4.90 12.76 -3.32
CA PRO A 87 4.79 13.57 -2.11
C PRO A 87 3.71 14.64 -2.19
N PHE A 88 3.00 14.84 -1.09
CA PHE A 88 2.15 16.01 -0.88
C PHE A 88 2.99 17.25 -0.56
N ALA A 89 2.60 18.39 -1.10
CA ALA A 89 3.22 19.66 -0.77
C ALA A 89 2.94 20.05 0.69
N PRO A 90 3.83 20.83 1.34
CA PRO A 90 3.64 21.28 2.73
C PRO A 90 2.31 22.01 2.95
N GLU A 91 1.81 22.72 1.94
CA GLU A 91 0.53 23.42 1.96
C GLU A 91 -0.65 22.43 2.05
N GLU A 92 -0.60 21.35 1.28
CA GLU A 92 -1.63 20.30 1.28
C GLU A 92 -1.64 19.54 2.62
N LEU A 93 -0.46 19.22 3.15
CA LEU A 93 -0.32 18.62 4.47
C LEU A 93 -0.89 19.54 5.57
N LYS A 94 -0.69 20.86 5.44
CA LYS A 94 -1.27 21.84 6.36
C LYS A 94 -2.80 21.86 6.26
N THR A 95 -3.36 21.77 5.05
CA THR A 95 -4.81 21.68 4.83
C THR A 95 -5.40 20.41 5.46
N LEU A 96 -4.75 19.25 5.27
CA LEU A 96 -5.16 17.98 5.88
C LEU A 96 -5.06 18.03 7.42
N LYS A 97 -3.98 18.60 7.97
CA LYS A 97 -3.82 18.84 9.42
C LYS A 97 -4.91 19.77 9.95
N GLY A 98 -5.26 20.83 9.22
CA GLY A 98 -6.34 21.74 9.57
C GLY A 98 -7.70 21.04 9.59
N TYR A 99 -8.00 20.22 8.59
CA TYR A 99 -9.22 19.42 8.55
C TYR A 99 -9.29 18.41 9.70
N ALA A 100 -8.20 17.71 9.99
CA ALA A 100 -8.09 16.81 11.15
C ALA A 100 -8.35 17.57 12.46
N ALA A 101 -7.70 18.71 12.66
CA ALA A 101 -7.82 19.53 13.87
C ALA A 101 -9.25 20.05 14.12
N ARG A 102 -10.04 20.26 13.06
CA ARG A 102 -11.47 20.63 13.15
C ARG A 102 -12.42 19.46 13.42
N GLY A 103 -11.89 18.26 13.65
CA GLY A 103 -12.70 17.05 13.86
C GLY A 103 -13.11 16.36 12.57
N GLY A 104 -12.36 16.58 11.49
CA GLY A 104 -12.54 15.91 10.21
C GLY A 104 -12.31 14.40 10.31
N LYS A 105 -12.83 13.66 9.33
CA LYS A 105 -12.68 12.20 9.25
C LYS A 105 -11.76 11.82 8.11
N LEU A 106 -10.73 11.04 8.40
CA LEU A 106 -9.69 10.68 7.45
C LEU A 106 -9.62 9.16 7.26
N PHE A 107 -9.41 8.73 6.03
CA PHE A 107 -8.99 7.37 5.72
C PHE A 107 -7.70 7.45 4.92
N ILE A 108 -6.62 6.91 5.44
CA ILE A 108 -5.30 7.00 4.80
C ILE A 108 -4.82 5.58 4.57
N ALA A 109 -4.58 5.23 3.31
CA ALA A 109 -3.87 4.01 2.94
C ALA A 109 -2.47 4.40 2.48
N LEU A 110 -1.44 3.94 3.17
CA LEU A 110 -0.04 4.18 2.86
C LEU A 110 0.55 2.91 2.25
N ASP A 111 1.22 3.07 1.12
CA ASP A 111 1.83 1.97 0.39
C ASP A 111 3.35 2.16 0.42
N PRO A 112 4.10 1.45 1.29
CA PRO A 112 5.55 1.62 1.40
C PRO A 112 6.29 1.09 0.15
N ASP A 113 5.62 0.31 -0.70
CA ASP A 113 6.15 -0.20 -1.97
C ASP A 113 5.88 0.76 -3.14
N ALA A 114 4.84 1.60 -3.05
CA ALA A 114 4.45 2.53 -4.11
C ALA A 114 5.49 3.62 -4.41
N VAL A 115 6.23 4.06 -3.39
CA VAL A 115 7.22 5.11 -3.60
C VAL A 115 8.46 4.49 -4.19
N SER A 116 8.70 4.81 -5.46
CA SER A 116 9.79 4.25 -6.27
C SER A 116 11.15 4.72 -5.74
N THR A 117 11.68 4.04 -4.73
CA THR A 117 13.11 4.11 -4.36
C THR A 117 13.88 3.08 -5.18
N THR A 118 13.75 3.09 -6.50
CA THR A 118 14.76 2.41 -7.32
C THR A 118 16.01 3.29 -7.25
N PRO A 119 17.10 2.87 -6.59
CA PRO A 119 18.38 3.45 -6.93
C PRO A 119 18.53 3.19 -8.42
N THR A 120 18.64 4.26 -9.21
CA THR A 120 19.10 4.18 -10.58
C THR A 120 20.35 3.32 -10.54
N LEU A 121 20.26 2.09 -11.03
CA LEU A 121 21.41 1.26 -11.30
C LEU A 121 22.27 2.08 -12.26
N ALA A 122 23.31 2.69 -11.69
CA ALA A 122 24.40 3.25 -12.45
C ALA A 122 24.84 2.16 -13.41
N ALA A 123 24.74 2.50 -14.69
CA ALA A 123 25.09 1.66 -15.78
C ALA A 123 26.60 1.39 -15.73
N ASP A 124 26.99 0.23 -15.21
CA ASP A 124 28.22 -0.41 -15.69
C ASP A 124 27.91 -0.96 -17.08
N SER A 125 28.10 -0.04 -18.03
CA SER A 125 28.01 -0.22 -19.45
C SER A 125 29.25 -0.95 -19.90
N ASP A 126 29.12 -2.24 -20.22
CA ASP A 126 30.04 -2.91 -21.15
C ASP A 126 29.31 -3.97 -21.98
N VAL A 127 28.28 -3.52 -22.71
CA VAL A 127 27.98 -4.10 -24.04
C VAL A 127 27.52 -2.96 -24.95
N ALA A 128 28.42 -2.51 -25.80
CA ALA A 128 28.12 -1.59 -26.88
C ALA A 128 27.13 -2.23 -27.88
N VAL A 129 25.95 -1.63 -28.04
CA VAL A 129 25.12 -1.83 -29.24
C VAL A 129 24.71 -0.44 -29.75
N ALA A 130 25.30 -0.05 -30.87
CA ALA A 130 24.98 1.16 -31.60
C ALA A 130 23.57 1.05 -32.24
N PRO A 131 22.83 2.17 -32.37
CA PRO A 131 21.45 2.16 -32.87
C PRO A 131 21.41 2.30 -34.39
N SER A 132 20.43 1.70 -35.06
CA SER A 132 20.06 2.08 -36.44
C SER A 132 18.60 1.77 -36.80
N ALA A 133 17.86 2.87 -36.98
CA ALA A 133 16.93 3.20 -38.06
C ALA A 133 15.64 2.38 -38.35
N LYS A 134 14.55 3.16 -38.30
CA LYS A 134 13.17 3.10 -38.83
C LYS A 134 12.90 2.25 -40.10
N PRO A 135 11.69 1.66 -40.24
CA PRO A 135 11.33 0.78 -41.36
C PRO A 135 10.67 1.50 -42.55
N ALA A 136 10.83 0.92 -43.77
CA ALA A 136 10.13 1.29 -45.01
C ALA A 136 9.96 0.03 -45.91
N PRO A 137 9.11 0.04 -46.96
CA PRO A 137 8.06 -0.96 -47.20
C PRO A 137 8.36 -1.99 -48.31
N GLY A 138 7.53 -3.03 -48.36
CA GLY A 138 7.76 -4.28 -49.09
C GLY A 138 7.72 -4.26 -50.62
N THR A 139 8.12 -5.39 -51.20
CA THR A 139 7.89 -5.76 -52.61
C THR A 139 7.60 -7.27 -52.75
N LYS A 140 6.89 -7.58 -53.82
CA LYS A 140 6.03 -8.74 -54.16
C LYS A 140 6.83 -9.99 -54.64
N PRO A 141 6.25 -11.22 -54.59
CA PRO A 141 6.97 -12.49 -54.75
C PRO A 141 6.91 -13.10 -56.17
N ALA A 142 7.78 -14.08 -56.44
CA ALA A 142 7.78 -14.94 -57.64
C ALA A 142 8.33 -16.37 -57.30
N PRO A 143 8.24 -17.38 -58.18
CA PRO A 143 7.18 -18.39 -58.16
C PRO A 143 7.70 -19.82 -57.88
N GLY A 144 6.76 -20.71 -57.50
CA GLY A 144 7.04 -22.01 -56.91
C GLY A 144 7.54 -23.13 -57.83
N THR A 145 8.06 -24.17 -57.17
CA THR A 145 8.23 -25.51 -57.73
C THR A 145 7.59 -26.55 -56.80
N LYS A 146 6.92 -27.51 -57.44
CA LYS A 146 5.97 -28.51 -56.96
C LYS A 146 6.60 -29.57 -56.01
N PRO A 147 5.81 -30.26 -55.14
CA PRO A 147 6.32 -30.99 -53.97
C PRO A 147 6.53 -32.50 -54.20
N ALA A 148 7.35 -33.11 -53.34
CA ALA A 148 7.51 -34.56 -53.18
C ALA A 148 7.14 -34.99 -51.74
N PRO A 149 6.68 -36.24 -51.55
CA PRO A 149 5.60 -36.56 -50.62
C PRO A 149 6.04 -36.95 -49.20
N SER A 150 5.10 -36.75 -48.27
CA SER A 150 5.14 -37.11 -46.86
C SER A 150 5.35 -38.60 -46.62
N ALA A 151 6.37 -38.96 -45.84
CA ALA A 151 6.45 -40.26 -45.17
C ALA A 151 5.80 -40.17 -43.78
N LYS A 152 4.86 -41.09 -43.54
CA LYS A 152 4.05 -41.28 -42.33
C LYS A 152 4.91 -41.83 -41.17
N PRO A 153 4.54 -41.60 -39.88
CA PRO A 153 5.44 -41.76 -38.74
C PRO A 153 5.51 -43.20 -38.21
N ALA A 154 6.63 -43.51 -37.56
CA ALA A 154 6.85 -44.75 -36.81
C ALA A 154 7.11 -44.44 -35.32
N PRO A 155 6.81 -45.39 -34.40
CA PRO A 155 6.27 -45.09 -33.08
C PRO A 155 7.31 -44.99 -31.96
N SER A 156 6.84 -44.41 -30.85
CA SER A 156 7.48 -44.28 -29.55
C SER A 156 8.14 -45.56 -29.04
N ALA A 157 9.42 -45.47 -28.68
CA ALA A 157 10.10 -46.43 -27.82
C ALA A 157 10.51 -45.76 -26.51
N LYS A 158 9.96 -46.25 -25.39
CA LYS A 158 10.39 -46.08 -24.00
C LYS A 158 10.07 -47.42 -23.30
N PRO A 159 10.73 -47.87 -22.22
CA PRO A 159 11.92 -47.38 -21.51
C PRO A 159 13.05 -48.44 -21.41
N ALA A 160 14.24 -48.02 -20.97
CA ALA A 160 15.21 -48.90 -20.31
C ALA A 160 15.75 -48.23 -19.03
N PRO A 161 16.22 -49.00 -18.03
CA PRO A 161 16.05 -48.69 -16.61
C PRO A 161 17.19 -47.85 -16.00
N SER A 162 16.84 -47.23 -14.87
CA SER A 162 17.69 -46.52 -13.93
C SER A 162 18.86 -47.36 -13.40
N THR A 163 20.08 -46.89 -13.58
CA THR A 163 21.27 -47.34 -12.84
C THR A 163 21.51 -46.44 -11.62
N LYS A 164 21.44 -47.03 -10.42
CA LYS A 164 21.89 -46.47 -9.13
C LYS A 164 23.44 -46.64 -9.01
N PRO A 165 24.13 -46.04 -8.02
CA PRO A 165 25.27 -45.14 -8.23
C PRO A 165 26.63 -45.79 -7.94
N ALA A 166 27.69 -45.23 -8.53
CA ALA A 166 29.08 -45.56 -8.22
C ALA A 166 29.57 -44.84 -6.94
N PRO A 167 30.57 -45.40 -6.24
CA PRO A 167 30.89 -45.06 -4.84
C PRO A 167 31.71 -43.77 -4.67
N SER A 168 31.53 -43.17 -3.50
CA SER A 168 32.23 -42.00 -2.97
C SER A 168 33.72 -42.27 -2.71
N THR A 169 34.58 -41.40 -3.24
CA THR A 169 36.00 -41.31 -2.85
C THR A 169 36.16 -40.30 -1.70
N LYS A 170 36.84 -40.75 -0.64
CA LYS A 170 37.17 -40.02 0.60
C LYS A 170 38.29 -38.97 0.36
N PRO A 171 38.40 -37.90 1.19
CA PRO A 171 39.10 -36.65 0.86
C PRO A 171 40.62 -36.67 1.01
N ALA A 172 41.29 -35.76 0.28
CA ALA A 172 42.68 -35.34 0.47
C ALA A 172 42.76 -34.01 1.28
N PRO A 173 43.90 -33.71 1.94
CA PRO A 173 43.94 -32.95 3.18
C PRO A 173 44.07 -31.42 3.03
N SER A 174 43.64 -30.74 4.09
CA SER A 174 43.67 -29.30 4.33
C SER A 174 45.09 -28.71 4.39
N ALA A 175 45.32 -27.60 3.70
CA ALA A 175 46.43 -26.68 3.96
C ALA A 175 45.92 -25.47 4.76
N LYS A 176 46.53 -25.23 5.94
CA LYS A 176 46.37 -24.03 6.80
C LYS A 176 47.30 -22.89 6.31
N PRO A 177 47.15 -21.64 6.79
CA PRO A 177 47.36 -20.42 6.02
C PRO A 177 48.60 -19.62 6.47
N ALA A 178 48.97 -18.60 5.68
CA ALA A 178 49.84 -17.49 6.07
C ALA A 178 49.53 -16.26 5.17
N PRO A 179 50.00 -15.04 5.49
CA PRO A 179 49.40 -14.10 6.44
C PRO A 179 48.91 -12.80 5.77
N SER A 180 48.09 -12.07 6.52
CA SER A 180 47.58 -10.74 6.19
C SER A 180 48.69 -9.68 6.27
N ALA A 181 48.74 -8.81 5.28
CA ALA A 181 49.42 -7.52 5.32
C ALA A 181 48.39 -6.43 4.97
N GLY A 182 48.07 -5.56 5.93
CA GLY A 182 47.74 -4.15 5.64
C GLY A 182 49.03 -3.31 5.65
N PRO A 183 48.99 -1.97 5.54
CA PRO A 183 47.84 -1.07 5.43
C PRO A 183 47.98 -0.03 4.27
N SER A 184 46.88 0.61 3.87
CA SER A 184 46.86 1.98 3.29
C SER A 184 45.40 2.41 3.17
N GLU A 185 44.88 3.25 4.06
CA GLU A 185 44.96 4.72 4.09
C GLU A 185 43.71 5.33 3.44
N ALA A 186 43.13 6.27 4.17
CA ALA A 186 41.78 6.78 4.03
C ALA A 186 41.65 7.85 2.93
N THR A 187 40.57 7.82 2.17
CA THR A 187 39.99 8.98 1.46
C THR A 187 38.51 8.63 1.25
N GLU A 188 37.62 9.10 2.12
CA GLU A 188 36.80 10.31 1.92
C GLU A 188 35.44 9.98 1.28
N VAL A 189 34.42 10.01 2.15
CA VAL A 189 33.02 10.43 1.93
C VAL A 189 32.37 10.11 0.58
N ALA A 190 31.45 9.14 0.59
CA ALA A 190 30.21 9.24 -0.19
C ALA A 190 29.07 8.55 0.58
N THR A 191 28.17 9.35 1.13
CA THR A 191 26.89 8.92 1.72
C THR A 191 26.02 8.27 0.65
N PRO A 192 25.38 7.11 0.89
CA PRO A 192 24.25 6.70 0.07
C PRO A 192 23.01 7.41 0.62
N THR A 193 22.68 8.56 0.02
CA THR A 193 21.36 9.19 0.15
C THR A 193 20.37 8.43 -0.73
N GLU A 194 19.11 8.34 -0.28
CA GLU A 194 17.90 7.95 -1.05
C GLU A 194 17.40 6.50 -0.97
N PRO A 195 17.14 6.03 0.26
CA PRO A 195 15.86 5.35 0.59
C PRO A 195 15.03 6.13 1.63
N SER A 196 15.60 7.18 2.22
CA SER A 196 15.04 7.89 3.37
C SER A 196 13.98 8.94 3.03
N GLU A 197 13.99 9.53 1.83
CA GLU A 197 13.09 10.64 1.51
C GLU A 197 11.66 10.18 1.23
N ALA A 198 11.50 9.10 0.46
CA ALA A 198 10.23 8.45 0.15
C ALA A 198 9.45 8.02 1.41
N LEU A 199 10.12 7.32 2.32
CA LEU A 199 9.55 6.94 3.61
C LEU A 199 9.25 8.17 4.46
N GLY A 200 10.10 9.21 4.44
CA GLY A 200 9.85 10.47 5.11
C GLY A 200 8.57 11.18 4.63
N GLN A 201 8.23 11.05 3.36
CA GLN A 201 7.02 11.66 2.77
C GLN A 201 5.74 10.92 3.18
N LEU A 202 5.75 9.58 3.15
CA LEU A 202 4.66 8.78 3.71
C LEU A 202 4.53 9.00 5.22
N ASN A 203 5.66 9.16 5.92
CA ASN A 203 5.68 9.50 7.33
C ASN A 203 5.02 10.85 7.61
N ALA A 204 5.26 11.86 6.77
CA ALA A 204 4.63 13.17 6.91
C ALA A 204 3.10 13.11 6.83
N LEU A 205 2.52 12.19 6.04
CA LEU A 205 1.09 11.90 6.00
C LEU A 205 0.60 11.16 7.25
N ALA A 206 1.36 10.18 7.74
CA ALA A 206 1.05 9.49 9.00
C ALA A 206 1.06 10.46 10.19
N GLU A 207 2.01 11.40 10.21
CA GLU A 207 2.17 12.41 11.25
C GLU A 207 0.98 13.38 11.32
N VAL A 208 0.24 13.58 10.22
CA VAL A 208 -1.00 14.39 10.20
C VAL A 208 -1.97 13.91 11.29
N VAL A 209 -1.98 12.61 11.57
CA VAL A 209 -2.87 11.98 12.55
C VAL A 209 -2.13 11.51 13.81
N GLY A 210 -0.82 11.76 13.91
CA GLY A 210 0.00 11.40 15.07
C GLY A 210 0.49 9.94 15.06
N LEU A 211 0.70 9.38 13.88
CA LEU A 211 1.37 8.09 13.67
C LEU A 211 2.71 8.30 12.98
N ASP A 212 3.64 7.38 13.20
CA ASP A 212 4.86 7.29 12.41
C ASP A 212 4.92 5.92 11.72
N LEU A 213 5.60 5.85 10.58
CA LEU A 213 5.82 4.64 9.80
C LEU A 213 7.23 4.10 10.11
N GLU A 214 7.33 2.85 10.57
CA GLU A 214 8.62 2.18 10.68
C GLU A 214 9.16 1.89 9.27
N PRO A 215 10.47 2.09 9.03
CA PRO A 215 11.08 1.78 7.74
C PRO A 215 11.07 0.27 7.47
N GLY A 216 11.00 -0.08 6.19
CA GLY A 216 11.03 -1.46 5.71
C GLY A 216 9.67 -2.04 5.36
N ILE A 217 9.70 -3.09 4.55
CA ILE A 217 8.52 -3.85 4.17
C ILE A 217 8.39 -5.03 5.13
N LEU A 218 7.19 -5.37 5.53
CA LEU A 218 6.97 -6.48 6.43
C LEU A 218 6.92 -7.80 5.67
N VAL A 219 7.70 -8.75 6.16
CA VAL A 219 7.93 -10.05 5.53
C VAL A 219 7.81 -11.17 6.55
N ASN A 220 7.33 -12.34 6.09
CA ASN A 220 7.27 -13.55 6.90
C ASN A 220 7.66 -14.78 6.08
N ASP A 221 8.83 -15.33 6.35
CA ASP A 221 9.38 -16.50 5.67
C ASP A 221 8.83 -17.84 6.15
N ALA A 222 8.02 -17.86 7.22
CA ALA A 222 7.45 -19.11 7.72
C ALA A 222 6.38 -19.63 6.73
N PRO A 223 6.46 -20.91 6.30
CA PRO A 223 5.67 -21.46 5.18
C PRO A 223 4.15 -21.45 5.41
N ALA A 224 3.68 -21.29 6.64
CA ALA A 224 2.27 -21.20 7.00
C ALA A 224 1.79 -19.77 7.30
N LYS A 225 2.65 -18.76 7.14
CA LYS A 225 2.41 -17.36 7.53
C LYS A 225 2.61 -16.35 6.39
N HIS A 226 2.81 -16.83 5.17
CA HIS A 226 2.71 -16.07 3.93
C HIS A 226 1.85 -16.84 2.93
N LEU A 227 1.31 -16.14 1.94
CA LEU A 227 0.69 -16.78 0.79
C LEU A 227 1.71 -16.97 -0.32
N ARG A 228 1.64 -18.12 -0.99
CA ARG A 228 2.47 -18.42 -2.15
C ARG A 228 1.64 -18.23 -3.40
N LEU A 229 2.04 -17.29 -4.24
CA LEU A 229 1.40 -17.02 -5.54
C LEU A 229 2.40 -17.26 -6.67
N ARG A 230 3.61 -16.71 -6.56
CA ARG A 230 4.65 -16.73 -7.59
C ARG A 230 5.76 -17.74 -7.33
N PHE A 231 5.77 -18.37 -6.16
CA PHE A 231 6.77 -19.33 -5.70
C PHE A 231 8.20 -18.78 -5.69
N ASN A 232 8.37 -17.50 -5.33
CA ASN A 232 9.66 -16.84 -5.16
C ASN A 232 9.73 -16.09 -3.82
N ALA A 233 10.86 -15.47 -3.48
CA ALA A 233 11.03 -14.77 -2.21
C ALA A 233 10.02 -13.63 -2.00
N SER A 234 9.56 -12.96 -3.08
CA SER A 234 8.59 -11.86 -2.97
C SER A 234 7.24 -12.28 -2.38
N ASP A 235 6.89 -13.56 -2.47
CA ASP A 235 5.69 -14.10 -1.82
C ASP A 235 5.73 -13.97 -0.29
N ASN A 236 6.92 -13.87 0.32
CA ASN A 236 7.05 -13.67 1.76
C ASN A 236 6.46 -12.31 2.21
N GLY A 237 6.24 -11.36 1.29
CA GLY A 237 5.55 -10.08 1.55
C GLY A 237 4.01 -10.17 1.45
N LEU A 238 3.46 -11.33 1.05
CA LEU A 238 2.02 -11.57 1.01
C LEU A 238 1.56 -12.13 2.36
N LEU A 239 1.20 -11.25 3.28
CA LEU A 239 0.95 -11.59 4.67
C LEU A 239 -0.55 -11.79 4.94
N PRO A 240 -1.02 -13.04 5.16
CA PRO A 240 -2.33 -13.25 5.73
C PRO A 240 -2.33 -12.89 7.22
N THR A 241 -3.41 -12.26 7.68
CA THR A 241 -3.65 -12.05 9.10
C THR A 241 -5.12 -12.20 9.47
N ASN A 242 -5.34 -12.79 10.63
CA ASN A 242 -6.61 -12.79 11.35
C ASN A 242 -6.49 -12.10 12.73
N LYS A 243 -5.41 -11.34 12.94
CA LYS A 243 -5.14 -10.64 14.19
C LYS A 243 -5.80 -9.26 14.16
N PHE A 244 -7.05 -9.25 14.60
CA PHE A 244 -7.85 -8.04 14.76
C PHE A 244 -8.00 -7.68 16.24
N SER A 245 -8.02 -6.39 16.54
CA SER A 245 -8.32 -5.92 17.91
C SER A 245 -9.83 -5.92 18.19
N SER A 246 -10.21 -5.54 19.41
CA SER A 246 -11.61 -5.35 19.80
C SER A 246 -12.18 -3.99 19.37
N HIS A 247 -11.42 -3.17 18.64
CA HIS A 247 -11.85 -1.84 18.22
C HIS A 247 -13.08 -1.91 17.29
N ALA A 248 -13.97 -0.91 17.40
CA ALA A 248 -15.25 -0.91 16.69
C ALA A 248 -15.11 -1.03 15.17
N SER A 249 -14.04 -0.47 14.58
CA SER A 249 -13.76 -0.52 13.13
C SER A 249 -13.54 -1.93 12.59
N VAL A 250 -13.10 -2.87 13.42
CA VAL A 250 -12.77 -4.25 13.02
C VAL A 250 -13.51 -5.29 13.85
N SER A 251 -14.53 -4.89 14.61
CA SER A 251 -15.27 -5.76 15.53
C SER A 251 -15.88 -7.00 14.85
N THR A 252 -16.40 -6.85 13.63
CA THR A 252 -16.95 -7.96 12.85
C THR A 252 -15.88 -8.97 12.44
N LEU A 253 -14.72 -8.48 11.99
CA LEU A 253 -13.56 -9.31 11.64
C LEU A 253 -13.01 -10.02 12.88
N SER A 254 -12.92 -9.31 14.01
CA SER A 254 -12.45 -9.83 15.30
C SER A 254 -13.31 -10.99 15.79
N ARG A 255 -14.64 -10.81 15.81
CA ARG A 255 -15.60 -11.86 16.21
C ARG A 255 -15.56 -13.09 15.30
N ASN A 256 -15.18 -12.91 14.03
CA ASN A 256 -15.10 -13.99 13.05
C ASN A 256 -13.66 -14.40 12.70
N SER A 257 -12.66 -14.05 13.51
CA SER A 257 -11.23 -14.24 13.21
C SER A 257 -10.81 -15.70 12.99
N ALA A 258 -11.60 -16.67 13.47
CA ALA A 258 -11.39 -18.08 13.17
C ALA A 258 -11.65 -18.45 11.68
N ARG A 259 -12.42 -17.63 10.96
CA ARG A 259 -12.84 -17.87 9.57
C ARG A 259 -12.62 -16.67 8.64
N ALA A 260 -12.35 -15.49 9.19
CA ALA A 260 -12.03 -14.29 8.45
C ALA A 260 -10.54 -14.00 8.60
N ALA A 261 -9.85 -13.96 7.47
CA ALA A 261 -8.50 -13.44 7.35
C ALA A 261 -8.49 -12.40 6.23
N ILE A 262 -7.64 -11.41 6.36
CA ILE A 262 -7.28 -10.52 5.26
C ILE A 262 -5.88 -10.88 4.80
N VAL A 263 -5.56 -10.49 3.57
CA VAL A 263 -4.21 -10.58 3.01
C VAL A 263 -3.76 -9.16 2.73
N VAL A 264 -2.60 -8.79 3.23
CA VAL A 264 -1.93 -7.54 2.89
C VAL A 264 -0.69 -7.86 2.06
N ASN A 265 -0.47 -7.07 1.01
CA ASN A 265 0.67 -7.17 0.12
C ASN A 265 1.54 -5.93 0.34
N GLY A 266 2.83 -6.10 0.60
CA GLY A 266 3.74 -4.95 0.78
C GLY A 266 3.41 -4.11 2.03
N ALA A 267 3.12 -4.76 3.16
CA ALA A 267 2.66 -4.04 4.36
C ALA A 267 3.80 -3.27 5.05
N GLY A 268 3.50 -2.06 5.53
CA GLY A 268 4.36 -1.32 6.47
C GLY A 268 3.93 -1.51 7.92
N SER A 269 4.69 -0.93 8.86
CA SER A 269 4.34 -0.95 10.28
C SER A 269 4.09 0.46 10.82
N LEU A 270 2.98 0.61 11.53
CA LEU A 270 2.60 1.85 12.19
C LEU A 270 3.00 1.84 13.67
N VAL A 271 3.56 2.95 14.13
CA VAL A 271 3.84 3.22 15.54
C VAL A 271 3.21 4.54 15.97
N LYS A 272 2.95 4.67 17.27
CA LYS A 272 2.39 5.90 17.81
C LYS A 272 3.49 6.97 17.82
N SER A 273 3.19 8.15 17.30
CA SER A 273 4.14 9.26 17.33
C SER A 273 4.40 9.73 18.77
N PRO A 274 5.66 9.96 19.18
CA PRO A 274 6.00 10.40 20.54
C PRO A 274 5.36 11.73 20.95
N GLN A 275 4.98 12.55 19.96
CA GLN A 275 4.57 13.95 20.14
C GLN A 275 3.03 14.12 20.15
N GLY A 276 2.26 13.04 20.01
CA GLY A 276 0.80 13.11 19.86
C GLY A 276 0.00 12.94 21.16
N THR A 277 -0.94 13.85 21.42
CA THR A 277 -2.02 13.68 22.43
C THR A 277 -3.15 12.78 21.94
N THR A 278 -3.01 12.20 20.74
CA THR A 278 -4.01 11.38 20.08
C THR A 278 -4.12 9.99 20.73
N GLN A 279 -5.36 9.49 20.84
CA GLN A 279 -5.63 8.10 21.19
C GLN A 279 -5.43 7.25 19.93
N VAL A 280 -4.63 6.20 20.06
CA VAL A 280 -4.26 5.32 18.94
C VAL A 280 -4.53 3.88 19.36
N ASP A 281 -5.42 3.23 18.61
CA ASP A 281 -5.77 1.83 18.76
C ASP A 281 -5.35 1.05 17.51
N PHE A 282 -4.34 0.19 17.64
CA PHE A 282 -3.94 -0.68 16.54
C PHE A 282 -5.01 -1.74 16.27
N ALA A 283 -5.67 -1.62 15.11
CA ALA A 283 -6.83 -2.41 14.72
C ALA A 283 -6.43 -3.75 14.10
N ILE A 284 -5.35 -3.78 13.32
CA ILE A 284 -4.91 -4.95 12.58
C ILE A 284 -3.41 -5.13 12.79
N ARG A 285 -2.98 -6.36 13.07
CA ARG A 285 -1.59 -6.70 13.36
C ARG A 285 -1.10 -7.85 12.50
N SER A 286 0.22 -7.98 12.39
CA SER A 286 0.85 -9.12 11.74
C SER A 286 0.74 -10.39 12.59
N LEU A 287 1.03 -11.54 11.96
CA LEU A 287 1.32 -12.75 12.71
C LEU A 287 2.70 -12.66 13.38
N SER A 288 2.92 -13.49 14.41
CA SER A 288 4.24 -13.57 15.06
C SER A 288 5.31 -14.07 14.08
N GLY A 289 6.57 -13.65 14.30
CA GLY A 289 7.68 -14.06 13.45
C GLY A 289 7.84 -13.24 12.18
N THR A 290 6.98 -12.24 11.97
CA THR A 290 7.13 -11.21 10.93
C THR A 290 8.33 -10.34 11.28
N PHE A 291 9.04 -9.83 10.29
CA PHE A 291 10.18 -8.92 10.43
C PHE A 291 10.07 -7.80 9.38
N ALA A 292 10.71 -6.67 9.65
CA ALA A 292 10.82 -5.57 8.68
C ALA A 292 12.09 -5.79 7.86
N ASP A 293 11.91 -6.05 6.57
CA ASP A 293 12.96 -6.13 5.57
C ASP A 293 13.32 -4.72 5.09
N LEU A 294 14.54 -4.31 5.38
CA LEU A 294 15.05 -2.98 5.04
C LEU A 294 15.70 -2.93 3.66
N ASN A 295 16.18 -4.07 3.14
CA ASN A 295 16.93 -4.13 1.88
C ASN A 295 16.10 -4.71 0.71
N ARG A 296 14.86 -5.12 0.99
CA ARG A 296 13.87 -5.59 0.02
C ARG A 296 14.26 -6.90 -0.67
N ASN A 297 15.04 -7.76 -0.01
CA ASN A 297 15.40 -9.09 -0.52
C ASN A 297 14.37 -10.18 -0.14
N TYR A 298 13.36 -9.83 0.67
CA TYR A 298 12.32 -10.67 1.25
C TYR A 298 12.85 -11.86 2.08
N GLN A 299 14.03 -11.72 2.65
CA GLN A 299 14.73 -12.71 3.47
C GLN A 299 15.10 -12.10 4.82
N PHE A 300 15.27 -12.98 5.82
CA PHE A 300 15.62 -12.53 7.16
C PHE A 300 17.13 -12.32 7.27
N ASP A 301 17.53 -11.10 7.61
CA ASP A 301 18.94 -10.72 7.74
C ASP A 301 19.40 -10.54 9.20
N PRO A 302 20.71 -10.74 9.50
CA PRO A 302 21.25 -10.49 10.83
C PRO A 302 21.09 -9.00 11.23
N GLY A 303 20.25 -8.75 12.24
CA GLY A 303 19.92 -7.40 12.71
C GLY A 303 18.43 -7.08 12.64
N GLU A 304 17.67 -7.84 11.84
CA GLU A 304 16.23 -7.74 11.79
C GLU A 304 15.58 -8.41 13.00
N LEU A 305 14.48 -7.84 13.48
CA LEU A 305 13.78 -8.33 14.66
C LEU A 305 12.44 -8.94 14.27
N ARG A 306 12.28 -10.21 14.66
CA ARG A 306 11.02 -10.93 14.57
C ARG A 306 10.10 -10.50 15.70
N LYS A 307 9.07 -9.73 15.36
CA LYS A 307 8.05 -9.27 16.31
C LYS A 307 6.67 -9.26 15.66
N VAL A 308 5.68 -8.79 16.42
CA VAL A 308 4.36 -8.46 15.87
C VAL A 308 4.38 -6.99 15.50
N TYR A 309 3.99 -6.69 14.27
CA TYR A 309 3.92 -5.35 13.71
C TYR A 309 2.46 -4.92 13.55
N ASN A 310 2.22 -3.62 13.43
CA ASN A 310 0.86 -3.08 13.31
C ASN A 310 0.59 -2.64 11.87
N PHE A 311 -0.38 -3.27 11.22
CA PHE A 311 -0.75 -2.92 9.84
C PHE A 311 -1.72 -1.74 9.79
N ALA A 312 -2.65 -1.64 10.74
CA ALA A 312 -3.65 -0.57 10.72
C ALA A 312 -3.92 -0.01 12.11
N ALA A 313 -4.20 1.29 12.16
CA ALA A 313 -4.49 2.03 13.38
C ALA A 313 -5.78 2.84 13.22
N ALA A 314 -6.63 2.78 14.24
CA ALA A 314 -7.71 3.73 14.45
C ALA A 314 -7.23 4.82 15.40
N VAL A 315 -7.50 6.06 15.03
CA VAL A 315 -6.93 7.23 15.68
C VAL A 315 -8.05 8.20 16.00
N SER A 316 -8.05 8.74 17.23
CA SER A 316 -8.99 9.78 17.62
C SER A 316 -8.35 10.85 18.51
N SER A 317 -8.68 12.11 18.24
CA SER A 317 -8.39 13.22 19.15
C SER A 317 -9.64 14.08 19.35
N SER A 318 -9.72 14.71 20.52
CA SER A 318 -10.64 15.82 20.72
C SER A 318 -10.18 17.00 19.87
N ALA A 319 -11.05 17.55 19.02
CA ALA A 319 -10.71 18.76 18.27
C ALA A 319 -10.46 19.94 19.22
N SER A 320 -9.46 20.74 18.86
CA SER A 320 -9.33 22.08 19.41
C SER A 320 -10.48 22.93 18.86
N LYS A 321 -11.21 23.61 19.75
CA LYS A 321 -12.36 24.46 19.42
C LYS A 321 -11.92 25.58 18.47
N ALA A 322 -12.37 25.56 17.21
CA ALA A 322 -12.14 26.66 16.27
C ALA A 322 -12.82 27.96 16.79
N PRO A 323 -12.25 29.15 16.52
CA PRO A 323 -12.85 30.42 16.96
C PRO A 323 -14.17 30.67 16.23
N THR A 324 -15.26 30.62 17.00
CA THR A 324 -16.62 30.99 16.57
C THR A 324 -16.64 32.41 15.99
N LYS A 325 -16.99 32.53 14.71
CA LYS A 325 -17.48 33.78 14.10
C LYS A 325 -18.82 34.16 14.80
N PRO A 326 -19.08 35.44 15.10
CA PRO A 326 -20.17 35.84 15.99
C PRO A 326 -21.55 35.44 15.42
N GLU A 327 -22.34 34.79 16.27
CA GLU A 327 -23.72 34.39 16.02
C GLU A 327 -24.59 35.59 15.58
N PRO A 328 -25.48 35.42 14.59
CA PRO A 328 -26.59 36.35 14.43
C PRO A 328 -27.57 36.16 15.58
N LYS A 329 -27.99 37.27 16.18
CA LYS A 329 -28.91 37.35 17.33
C LYS A 329 -30.16 36.49 17.10
N ALA A 330 -30.48 35.66 18.10
CA ALA A 330 -31.64 34.77 18.11
C ALA A 330 -32.98 35.52 18.24
N ASP A 331 -33.98 35.10 17.45
CA ASP A 331 -35.40 35.36 17.69
C ASP A 331 -35.92 34.51 18.87
N PRO A 332 -36.77 35.04 19.76
CA PRO A 332 -37.20 34.33 20.95
C PRO A 332 -38.49 33.55 20.66
N LYS A 333 -38.37 32.24 20.39
CA LYS A 333 -39.30 31.14 20.75
C LYS A 333 -39.14 29.97 19.79
N GLY A 334 -38.33 29.00 20.19
CA GLY A 334 -38.29 27.66 19.61
C GLY A 334 -37.47 26.77 20.53
N LYS A 335 -38.09 25.76 21.13
CA LYS A 335 -37.40 24.76 21.97
C LYS A 335 -36.26 24.14 21.13
N PRO A 336 -34.99 24.14 21.57
CA PRO A 336 -33.97 23.43 20.83
C PRO A 336 -34.19 21.92 21.00
N LEU A 337 -34.34 21.21 19.88
CA LEU A 337 -34.11 19.77 19.85
C LEU A 337 -32.67 19.54 20.33
N LYS A 338 -32.52 18.68 21.33
CA LYS A 338 -31.22 18.22 21.82
C LYS A 338 -30.58 17.30 20.77
N ASP A 339 -30.08 17.86 19.68
CA ASP A 339 -28.91 17.30 19.03
C ASP A 339 -27.75 17.64 19.98
N GLU A 340 -27.37 16.67 20.83
CA GLU A 340 -26.12 16.74 21.57
C GLU A 340 -24.99 16.89 20.54
N LEU A 341 -24.52 18.12 20.41
CA LEU A 341 -23.31 18.49 19.69
C LEU A 341 -22.14 17.83 20.42
N LEU A 342 -21.91 16.54 20.17
CA LEU A 342 -20.69 15.88 20.57
C LEU A 342 -19.53 16.75 20.05
N PRO A 343 -18.51 17.03 20.87
CA PRO A 343 -17.34 17.75 20.40
C PRO A 343 -16.86 17.05 19.12
N SER A 344 -16.54 17.83 18.10
CA SER A 344 -16.13 17.30 16.80
C SER A 344 -14.83 16.53 16.98
N GLU A 345 -14.90 15.23 17.26
CA GLU A 345 -13.73 14.39 17.42
C GLU A 345 -13.14 14.09 16.05
N MET A 346 -11.84 14.31 15.92
CA MET A 346 -11.10 13.82 14.78
C MET A 346 -11.13 12.30 14.82
N ARG A 347 -11.39 11.68 13.67
CA ARG A 347 -11.31 10.23 13.53
C ARG A 347 -10.55 9.90 12.27
N ALA A 348 -9.44 9.18 12.42
CA ALA A 348 -8.69 8.67 11.30
C ALA A 348 -8.57 7.15 11.36
N PHE A 349 -8.58 6.52 10.20
CA PHE A 349 -8.18 5.13 10.05
C PHE A 349 -7.01 5.09 9.07
N VAL A 350 -5.88 4.58 9.52
CA VAL A 350 -4.66 4.45 8.72
C VAL A 350 -4.35 2.98 8.51
N ILE A 351 -4.04 2.61 7.28
CA ILE A 351 -3.64 1.26 6.84
C ILE A 351 -2.45 1.34 5.90
#